data_AF-A0A7C6CXV5-F1
#
_entry.id   AF-A0A7C6CXV5-F1
#
_cell.length_a   1.000
_cell.length_b   1.000
_cell.length_c   1.000
_cell.angle_alpha   90.00
_cell.angle_beta   90.00
_cell.angle_gamma   90.00
#
_symmetry.space_group_name_H-M   'P 1'
#
loop_
_entity.id
_entity.type
_entity.pdbx_description
1 polymer ?
#
loop_
_entity_poly.entity_id
_entity_poly.type
_entity_poly.pdbx_seq_one_letter_code
_entity_poly.pdbx_strand_id
1 'polypeptide(L)'
;MSPLAMVIFHWLFHGIGVLASYITNSSVFPQPLTPEEEAELLARKMEGDEEARNILIERNLRLVAHIVKKFDNTGEDTEDLISIGTIGLIKAINTFDPRKNTRLATYAARCIENEISMSKATAPRDVLAAAW
;
A
#
# COMPACT_ATOMS: atom_id res chain seq x y z
N MET A 1 2.01 40.89 24.93
CA MET A 1 3.10 40.14 24.26
C MET A 1 3.91 41.14 23.44
N SER A 2 5.24 41.13 23.54
CA SER A 2 6.08 42.13 22.87
C SER A 2 6.03 41.97 21.33
N PRO A 3 6.21 43.06 20.55
CA PRO A 3 6.21 42.99 19.09
C PRO A 3 7.25 42.01 18.53
N LEU A 4 8.40 41.90 19.20
CA LEU A 4 9.47 40.94 18.88
C LEU A 4 9.01 39.48 19.05
N ALA A 5 8.22 39.17 20.07
CA ALA A 5 7.71 37.82 20.28
C ALA A 5 6.71 37.40 19.18
N MET A 6 5.90 38.34 18.67
CA MET A 6 4.99 38.05 17.54
C MET A 6 5.74 37.78 16.24
N VAL A 7 6.81 38.53 15.96
CA VAL A 7 7.64 38.31 14.75
C VAL A 7 8.33 36.95 14.83
N ILE A 8 8.95 36.62 15.97
CA ILE A 8 9.61 35.31 16.16
C ILE A 8 8.60 34.18 15.99
N PHE A 9 7.41 34.30 16.60
CA PHE A 9 6.35 33.30 16.49
C PHE A 9 5.88 33.10 15.05
N HIS A 10 5.71 34.19 14.29
CA HIS A 10 5.31 34.14 12.89
C HIS A 10 6.35 33.44 11.99
N TRP A 11 7.64 33.70 12.21
CA TRP A 11 8.74 33.02 11.50
C TRP A 11 8.82 31.54 11.87
N LEU A 12 8.58 31.19 13.13
CA LEU A 12 8.59 29.82 13.62
C LEU A 12 7.40 29.03 13.06
N PHE A 13 6.20 29.63 13.02
CA PHE A 13 5.01 29.00 12.45
C PHE A 13 5.13 28.79 10.93
N HIS A 14 5.71 29.75 10.21
CA HIS A 14 6.01 29.57 8.78
C HIS A 14 7.05 28.47 8.54
N GLY A 15 8.11 28.41 9.36
CA GLY A 15 9.12 27.35 9.29
C GLY A 15 8.53 25.95 9.53
N ILE A 16 7.65 25.82 10.53
CA ILE A 16 6.93 24.57 10.83
C ILE A 16 6.00 24.19 9.66
N GLY A 17 5.28 25.15 9.09
CA GLY A 17 4.40 24.91 7.93
C GLY A 17 5.17 24.40 6.70
N VAL A 18 6.35 24.97 6.43
CA VAL A 18 7.23 24.52 5.34
C VAL A 18 7.76 23.12 5.62
N LEU A 19 8.26 22.83 6.83
CA LEU A 19 8.76 21.49 7.19
C LEU A 19 7.66 20.43 7.16
N ALA A 20 6.47 20.75 7.68
CA ALA A 20 5.29 19.89 7.57
C ALA A 20 4.90 19.68 6.10
N SER A 21 4.99 20.71 5.27
CA SER A 21 4.79 20.58 3.83
C SER A 21 5.84 19.68 3.17
N TYR A 22 7.13 19.75 3.54
CA TYR A 22 8.15 18.86 2.98
C TYR A 22 7.95 17.40 3.39
N ILE A 23 7.56 17.14 4.64
CA ILE A 23 7.26 15.79 5.14
C ILE A 23 5.99 15.24 4.48
N THR A 24 4.99 16.09 4.21
CA THR A 24 3.73 15.68 3.56
C THR A 24 3.79 15.67 2.02
N ASN A 25 4.73 16.38 1.40
CA ASN A 25 4.89 16.49 -0.06
C ASN A 25 5.80 15.40 -0.65
N SER A 26 6.46 14.59 0.18
CA SER A 26 6.94 13.29 -0.27
C SER A 26 5.72 12.39 -0.35
N SER A 27 5.18 12.16 -1.55
CA SER A 27 4.11 11.16 -1.71
C SER A 27 4.66 9.82 -1.20
N VAL A 28 4.23 9.42 0.00
CA VAL A 28 4.69 8.19 0.69
C VAL A 28 4.62 6.97 -0.22
N PHE A 29 3.74 7.01 -1.21
CA PHE A 29 3.63 6.01 -2.26
C PHE A 29 4.17 6.53 -3.59
N PRO A 30 4.90 5.68 -4.34
CA PRO A 30 5.26 5.98 -5.72
C PRO A 30 3.99 6.16 -6.57
N GLN A 31 4.12 6.87 -7.69
CA GLN A 31 2.99 7.09 -8.60
C GLN A 31 2.41 5.75 -9.12
N PRO A 32 1.21 5.71 -9.69
CA PRO A 32 0.73 4.50 -10.38
C PRO A 32 1.53 4.25 -11.66
N LEU A 33 1.62 3.00 -12.09
CA LEU A 33 2.15 2.64 -13.41
C LEU A 33 1.15 3.00 -14.51
N THR A 34 1.63 3.31 -15.71
CA THR A 34 0.76 3.33 -16.89
C THR A 34 0.40 1.89 -17.29
N PRO A 35 -0.67 1.68 -18.09
CA PRO A 35 -1.02 0.34 -18.57
C PRO A 35 0.11 -0.36 -19.34
N GLU A 36 0.91 0.41 -20.08
CA GLU A 36 2.04 -0.10 -20.86
C GLU A 36 3.19 -0.55 -19.94
N GLU A 37 3.55 0.27 -18.94
CA GLU A 37 4.57 -0.08 -17.94
C GLU A 37 4.15 -1.31 -17.11
N GLU A 38 2.87 -1.37 -16.71
CA GLU A 38 2.32 -2.53 -15.99
C GLU A 38 2.43 -3.80 -16.84
N ALA A 39 2.09 -3.72 -18.14
CA ALA A 39 2.19 -4.86 -19.05
C ALA A 39 3.64 -5.33 -19.25
N GLU A 40 4.60 -4.40 -19.39
CA GLU A 40 6.02 -4.73 -19.51
C GLU A 40 6.56 -5.42 -18.25
N LEU A 41 6.27 -4.86 -17.07
CA LEU A 41 6.70 -5.43 -15.80
C LEU A 41 6.07 -6.80 -15.55
N LEU A 42 4.80 -6.99 -15.93
CA LEU A 42 4.14 -8.29 -15.86
C LEU A 42 4.80 -9.33 -16.77
N ALA A 43 5.19 -8.96 -17.99
CA ALA A 43 5.89 -9.85 -18.90
C ALA A 43 7.25 -10.28 -18.32
N ARG A 44 8.04 -9.31 -17.84
CA ARG A 44 9.34 -9.58 -17.18
C ARG A 44 9.17 -10.46 -15.94
N LYS A 45 8.17 -10.18 -15.10
CA LYS A 45 7.84 -10.99 -13.93
C LYS A 45 7.49 -12.43 -14.32
N MET A 46 6.81 -12.66 -15.45
CA MET A 46 6.54 -14.01 -15.96
C MET A 46 7.80 -14.75 -16.43
N GLU A 47 8.85 -14.03 -16.80
CA GLU A 47 10.18 -14.57 -17.13
C GLU A 47 11.04 -14.84 -15.87
N GLY A 48 10.53 -14.53 -14.68
CA GLY A 48 11.24 -14.72 -13.40
C GLY A 48 12.02 -13.51 -12.91
N ASP A 49 11.75 -12.31 -13.46
CA ASP A 49 12.36 -11.07 -12.99
C ASP A 49 11.75 -10.64 -11.63
N GLU A 50 12.49 -10.90 -10.56
CA GLU A 50 12.12 -10.56 -9.19
C GLU A 50 12.09 -9.05 -8.94
N GLU A 51 12.86 -8.27 -9.70
CA GLU A 51 12.85 -6.80 -9.58
C GLU A 51 11.56 -6.24 -10.19
N ALA A 52 11.13 -6.76 -11.35
CA ALA A 52 9.84 -6.42 -11.92
C ALA A 52 8.69 -6.76 -10.96
N ARG A 53 8.78 -7.91 -10.27
CA ARG A 53 7.84 -8.32 -9.21
C ARG A 53 7.82 -7.30 -8.05
N ASN A 54 8.99 -6.87 -7.57
CA ASN A 54 9.10 -5.86 -6.49
C ASN A 54 8.47 -4.52 -6.89
N ILE A 55 8.77 -4.03 -8.10
CA ILE A 55 8.20 -2.78 -8.61
C ILE A 55 6.67 -2.86 -8.67
N LEU A 56 6.12 -3.97 -9.17
CA LEU A 56 4.67 -4.17 -9.18
C LEU A 56 4.04 -4.11 -7.78
N ILE A 57 4.71 -4.66 -6.76
CA ILE A 57 4.24 -4.58 -5.37
C ILE A 57 4.29 -3.12 -4.89
N GLU A 58 5.43 -2.45 -5.00
CA GLU A 58 5.63 -1.08 -4.51
C GLU A 58 4.64 -0.08 -5.13
N ARG A 59 4.44 -0.18 -6.45
CA ARG A 59 3.54 0.71 -7.22
C ARG A 59 2.06 0.48 -6.92
N ASN A 60 1.72 -0.63 -6.25
CA ASN A 60 0.37 -0.97 -5.82
C ASN A 60 0.13 -0.85 -4.31
N LEU A 61 1.12 -0.45 -3.49
CA LEU A 61 0.95 -0.30 -2.03
C LEU A 61 -0.17 0.67 -1.63
N ARG A 62 -0.39 1.72 -2.43
CA ARG A 62 -1.49 2.67 -2.20
C ARG A 62 -2.88 2.00 -2.22
N LEU A 63 -3.02 0.90 -2.96
CA LEU A 63 -4.26 0.11 -2.97
C LEU A 63 -4.53 -0.55 -1.63
N VAL A 64 -3.48 -1.04 -0.94
CA VAL A 64 -3.60 -1.64 0.40
C VAL A 64 -4.15 -0.62 1.39
N ALA A 65 -3.53 0.57 1.46
CA ALA A 65 -3.99 1.64 2.33
C ALA A 65 -5.45 2.05 2.04
N HIS A 66 -5.83 2.10 0.75
CA HIS A 66 -7.20 2.41 0.35
C HIS A 66 -8.21 1.36 0.81
N ILE A 67 -7.87 0.07 0.72
CA ILE A 67 -8.75 -1.02 1.12
C ILE A 67 -8.85 -1.11 2.64
N VAL A 68 -7.72 -1.04 3.35
CA VAL A 68 -7.66 -1.09 4.83
C VAL A 68 -8.54 -0.01 5.46
N LYS A 69 -8.61 1.19 4.86
CA LYS A 69 -9.49 2.26 5.35
C LYS A 69 -10.97 1.85 5.46
N LYS A 70 -11.43 0.86 4.69
CA LYS A 70 -12.80 0.31 4.80
C LYS A 70 -13.00 -0.51 6.08
N PHE A 71 -11.92 -0.99 6.70
CA PHE A 71 -11.91 -1.87 7.87
C PHE A 71 -11.52 -1.15 9.17
N ASP A 72 -11.19 0.14 9.11
CA ASP A 72 -10.69 0.96 10.23
C ASP A 72 -11.68 1.02 11.43
N ASN A 73 -12.98 0.86 11.19
CA ASN A 73 -14.01 0.86 12.24
C ASN A 73 -14.21 -0.49 12.95
N THR A 74 -13.33 -1.48 12.73
CA THR A 74 -13.50 -2.83 13.28
C THR A 74 -12.83 -3.05 14.64
N GLY A 75 -12.05 -2.08 15.13
CA GLY A 75 -11.35 -2.15 16.41
C GLY A 75 -10.03 -2.93 16.37
N GLU A 76 -9.61 -3.38 15.19
CA GLU A 76 -8.29 -3.96 14.94
C GLU A 76 -7.23 -2.89 14.72
N ASP A 77 -5.97 -3.22 15.00
CA ASP A 77 -4.85 -2.33 14.76
C ASP A 77 -4.69 -2.09 13.25
N THR A 78 -4.72 -0.82 12.84
CA THR A 78 -4.55 -0.42 11.45
C THR A 78 -3.20 -0.89 10.90
N GLU A 79 -2.15 -0.97 11.71
CA GLU A 79 -0.82 -1.46 11.29
C GLU A 79 -0.85 -2.97 10.95
N ASP A 80 -1.59 -3.76 11.73
CA ASP A 80 -1.79 -5.19 11.47
C ASP A 80 -2.59 -5.40 10.17
N LEU A 81 -3.65 -4.61 9.96
CA LEU A 81 -4.45 -4.64 8.74
C LEU A 81 -3.63 -4.28 7.50
N ILE A 82 -2.74 -3.29 7.60
CA ILE A 82 -1.81 -2.93 6.51
C ILE A 82 -0.86 -4.09 6.22
N SER A 83 -0.33 -4.75 7.25
CA SER A 83 0.57 -5.89 7.09
C SER A 83 -0.12 -7.08 6.41
N ILE A 84 -1.31 -7.45 6.89
CA ILE A 84 -2.15 -8.52 6.30
C ILE A 84 -2.54 -8.17 4.87
N GLY A 85 -2.97 -6.94 4.62
CA GLY A 85 -3.31 -6.48 3.28
C GLY A 85 -2.11 -6.50 2.33
N THR A 86 -0.91 -6.19 2.82
CA THR A 86 0.33 -6.27 2.04
C THR A 86 0.67 -7.72 1.67
N ILE A 87 0.46 -8.68 2.56
CA ILE A 87 0.56 -10.11 2.24
C ILE A 87 -0.41 -10.49 1.12
N GLY A 88 -1.66 -10.01 1.19
CA GLY A 88 -2.66 -10.22 0.14
C GLY A 88 -2.26 -9.61 -1.20
N LEU A 89 -1.62 -8.44 -1.20
CA LEU A 89 -1.07 -7.83 -2.40
C LEU A 89 0.07 -8.67 -2.99
N ILE A 90 1.04 -9.08 -2.19
CA ILE A 90 2.18 -9.89 -2.64
C ILE A 90 1.68 -11.19 -3.29
N LYS A 91 0.73 -11.87 -2.62
CA LYS A 91 0.08 -13.07 -3.14
C LYS A 91 -0.59 -12.79 -4.48
N ALA A 92 -1.33 -11.69 -4.60
CA ALA A 92 -1.96 -11.30 -5.85
C ALA A 92 -0.94 -11.08 -6.98
N ILE A 93 0.15 -10.34 -6.73
CA ILE A 93 1.19 -10.11 -7.73
C ILE A 93 1.81 -11.46 -8.17
N ASN A 94 2.06 -12.37 -7.22
CA ASN A 94 2.64 -13.68 -7.49
C ASN A 94 1.74 -14.55 -8.35
N THR A 95 0.43 -14.57 -8.09
CA THR A 95 -0.54 -15.46 -8.74
C THR A 95 -1.33 -14.84 -9.87
N PHE A 96 -1.14 -13.55 -10.17
CA PHE A 96 -1.85 -12.87 -11.25
C PHE A 96 -1.51 -13.47 -12.61
N ASP A 97 -2.55 -13.63 -13.44
CA ASP A 97 -2.45 -14.13 -14.82
C ASP A 97 -3.15 -13.14 -15.78
N PRO A 98 -2.41 -12.43 -16.64
CA PRO A 98 -2.98 -11.44 -17.56
C PRO A 98 -3.93 -12.06 -18.59
N ARG A 99 -3.87 -13.38 -18.83
CA ARG A 99 -4.74 -14.07 -19.81
C ARG A 99 -6.19 -14.17 -19.36
N LYS A 100 -6.48 -13.92 -18.07
CA LYS A 100 -7.83 -14.00 -17.49
C LYS A 100 -8.68 -12.74 -17.73
N ASN A 101 -8.22 -11.81 -18.58
CA ASN A 101 -8.92 -10.57 -18.95
C ASN A 101 -9.44 -9.76 -17.75
N THR A 102 -8.62 -9.67 -16.70
CA THR A 102 -8.91 -8.87 -15.50
C THR A 102 -7.74 -7.93 -15.23
N ARG A 103 -8.02 -6.73 -14.73
CA ARG A 103 -6.98 -5.76 -14.37
C ARG A 103 -6.27 -6.22 -13.11
N LEU A 104 -4.96 -6.00 -13.03
CA LEU A 104 -4.15 -6.35 -11.87
C LEU A 104 -4.74 -5.76 -10.58
N ALA A 105 -5.04 -4.46 -10.59
CA ALA A 105 -5.64 -3.77 -9.44
C ALA A 105 -6.97 -4.39 -8.98
N THR A 106 -7.80 -4.89 -9.91
CA THR A 106 -9.08 -5.54 -9.57
C THR A 106 -8.83 -6.90 -8.90
N TYR A 107 -7.90 -7.68 -9.42
CA TYR A 107 -7.52 -8.96 -8.82
C TYR A 107 -6.87 -8.77 -7.44
N ALA A 108 -5.91 -7.85 -7.36
CA ALA A 108 -5.22 -7.49 -6.13
C ALA A 108 -6.18 -7.02 -5.04
N ALA A 109 -7.17 -6.18 -5.38
CA ALA A 109 -8.16 -5.74 -4.42
C ALA A 109 -8.93 -6.90 -3.78
N ARG A 110 -9.33 -7.90 -4.58
CA ARG A 110 -10.01 -9.10 -4.07
C ARG A 110 -9.12 -9.93 -3.15
N CYS A 111 -7.84 -10.07 -3.47
CA CYS A 111 -6.89 -10.79 -2.62
C CYS A 111 -6.65 -10.06 -1.30
N ILE A 112 -6.47 -8.75 -1.33
CA ILE A 112 -6.29 -7.92 -0.14
C ILE A 112 -7.53 -8.01 0.77
N GLU A 113 -8.73 -7.83 0.22
CA GLU A 113 -9.99 -7.95 0.98
C GLU A 113 -10.18 -9.35 1.55
N ASN A 114 -9.78 -10.39 0.82
CA ASN A 114 -9.85 -11.77 1.29
C ASN A 114 -8.92 -12.02 2.48
N GLU A 115 -7.64 -11.64 2.41
CA GLU A 115 -6.70 -11.86 3.52
C GLU A 115 -7.13 -11.08 4.78
N ILE A 116 -7.58 -9.83 4.63
CA ILE A 116 -8.11 -9.02 5.74
C ILE A 116 -9.40 -9.61 6.31
N SER A 117 -10.26 -10.22 5.50
CA SER A 117 -11.49 -10.85 5.99
C SER A 117 -11.21 -12.20 6.67
N MET A 118 -10.23 -12.95 6.16
CA MET A 118 -9.83 -14.24 6.73
C MET A 118 -9.16 -14.07 8.09
N SER A 119 -8.34 -13.03 8.30
CA SER A 119 -7.73 -12.77 9.61
C SER A 119 -8.77 -12.65 10.73
N LYS A 120 -9.92 -12.05 10.43
CA LYS A 120 -11.08 -11.94 11.35
C LYS A 120 -11.72 -13.30 11.66
N ALA A 121 -11.69 -14.22 10.70
CA ALA A 121 -12.25 -15.56 10.85
C ALA A 121 -11.29 -16.53 11.56
N THR A 122 -9.98 -16.27 11.51
CA THR A 122 -8.93 -17.13 12.09
C THR A 122 -8.44 -16.63 13.45
N ALA A 123 -9.31 -16.71 14.47
CA ALA A 123 -8.81 -17.03 15.81
C ALA A 123 -8.55 -18.54 15.89
N PRO A 124 -7.52 -18.96 16.65
CA PRO A 124 -6.23 -19.39 16.15
C PRO A 124 -6.27 -20.74 15.42
N ARG A 125 -5.81 -20.77 14.17
CA ARG A 125 -5.22 -21.96 13.54
C ARG A 125 -4.48 -21.54 12.25
N ASP A 126 -3.16 -21.73 12.27
CA ASP A 126 -2.39 -22.15 11.09
C ASP A 126 -1.93 -21.09 10.07
N VAL A 127 -1.73 -19.83 10.46
CA VAL A 127 -1.20 -18.78 9.56
C VAL A 127 0.22 -19.12 9.02
N LEU A 128 0.97 -20.01 9.67
CA LEU A 128 2.31 -20.41 9.22
C LEU A 128 2.33 -21.49 8.13
N ALA A 129 1.19 -22.11 7.77
CA ALA A 129 1.18 -23.26 6.85
C ALA A 129 0.99 -22.89 5.36
N ALA A 130 0.56 -21.67 5.03
CA ALA A 130 0.16 -21.30 3.65
C ALA A 130 1.16 -20.41 2.90
N ALA A 131 2.35 -20.19 3.46
CA ALA A 131 3.37 -19.29 2.91
C ALA A 131 4.54 -20.00 2.19
N TRP A 132 4.46 -21.32 1.96
CA TRP A 132 5.47 -22.11 1.23
C TRP A 132 4.81 -23.10 0.26
#